data_AF-A0A7G2CE00-F1
#
_entry.id   AF-A0A7G2CE00-F1
#
_cell.length_a   1.000
_cell.length_b   1.000
_cell.length_c   1.000
_cell.angle_alpha   90.00
_cell.angle_beta   90.00
_cell.angle_gamma   90.00
#
_symmetry.space_group_name_H-M   'P 1'
#
loop_
_entity.id
_entity.type
_entity.pdbx_description
1 polymer ?
#
loop_
_entity_poly.entity_id
_entity_poly.type
_entity_poly.pdbx_seq_one_letter_code
_entity_poly.pdbx_strand_id
1 'polypeptide(L)' 'MSVSIKDLNDKLTKQPYVSGYTPSRDDEKAFKQIFGDNVNVIQWASRMASYYPVEREQMAAESNKRSETDSDY' A
#
# COMPACT_ATOMS: atom_id res chain seq x y z
N MET A 1 -1.05 -20.53 12.06
CA MET A 1 -2.03 -19.42 12.04
C MET A 1 -1.68 -18.51 10.89
N SER A 2 -2.66 -18.13 10.07
CA SER A 2 -2.44 -17.19 8.96
C SER A 2 -2.35 -15.77 9.49
N VAL A 3 -1.30 -15.03 9.13
CA VAL A 3 -1.21 -13.60 9.44
C VAL A 3 -2.25 -12.86 8.58
N SER A 4 -3.27 -12.27 9.22
CA SER A 4 -4.22 -11.42 8.52
C SER A 4 -3.64 -10.01 8.36
N ILE A 5 -4.10 -9.27 7.33
CA ILE A 5 -3.72 -7.86 7.14
C ILE A 5 -4.11 -7.02 8.36
N LYS A 6 -5.26 -7.31 8.98
CA LYS A 6 -5.71 -6.60 10.19
C LYS A 6 -4.75 -6.81 11.35
N ASP A 7 -4.37 -8.05 11.64
CA ASP A 7 -3.47 -8.36 12.76
C ASP A 7 -2.07 -7.76 12.53
N LEU A 8 -1.59 -7.77 11.27
CA LEU A 8 -0.35 -7.10 10.92
C LEU A 8 -0.44 -5.59 11.15
N ASN A 9 -1.53 -4.95 10.71
CA ASN A 9 -1.75 -3.52 10.93
C ASN A 9 -1.72 -3.18 12.43
N ASP A 10 -2.48 -3.91 13.25
CA ASP A 10 -2.52 -3.70 14.70
C ASP A 10 -1.13 -3.83 15.33
N LYS A 11 -0.30 -4.77 14.85
CA LYS A 11 1.08 -4.95 15.31
C LYS A 11 1.98 -3.77 14.90
N LEU A 12 1.88 -3.32 13.66
CA LEU A 12 2.72 -2.25 13.11
C LEU A 12 2.39 -0.86 13.67
N THR A 13 1.23 -0.69 14.33
CA THR A 13 0.96 0.54 15.11
C THR A 13 1.90 0.72 16.31
N LYS A 14 2.49 -0.37 16.82
CA LYS A 14 3.32 -0.36 18.04
C LYS A 14 4.80 -0.24 17.74
N GLN A 15 5.24 -0.78 16.60
CA GLN A 15 6.63 -0.82 16.18
C GLN A 15 6.70 -0.99 14.65
N PRO A 16 7.76 -0.51 13.98
CA PRO A 16 7.80 -0.44 12.53
C PRO A 16 7.96 -1.79 11.82
N TYR A 17 8.35 -2.85 12.55
CA TYR A 17 8.54 -4.20 11.99
C TYR A 17 7.89 -5.26 12.86
N VAL A 18 7.65 -6.44 12.30
CA VAL A 18 6.99 -7.56 12.96
C VAL A 18 7.70 -7.95 14.25
N SER A 19 9.03 -7.90 14.32
CA SER A 19 9.79 -8.38 15.48
C SER A 19 10.67 -7.32 16.16
N GLY A 20 10.44 -6.03 15.86
CA GLY A 20 11.08 -4.93 16.59
C GLY A 20 11.22 -3.66 15.77
N TYR A 21 12.38 -3.00 15.89
CA TYR A 21 12.71 -1.74 15.23
C TYR A 21 13.65 -1.87 14.03
N THR A 22 14.01 -3.11 13.67
CA THR A 22 14.78 -3.42 12.46
C THR A 22 14.11 -4.54 11.67
N PRO A 23 14.27 -4.58 10.33
CA PRO A 23 13.72 -5.64 9.50
C PRO A 23 14.24 -7.02 9.92
N SER A 24 13.39 -8.04 9.81
CA SER A 24 13.72 -9.41 10.21
C SER A 24 13.15 -10.45 9.24
N ARG A 25 13.52 -11.73 9.46
CA ARG A 25 12.94 -12.86 8.72
C ARG A 25 11.43 -13.00 8.94
N ASP A 26 10.91 -12.53 10.08
CA ASP A 26 9.48 -12.57 10.36
C ASP A 26 8.71 -11.59 9.48
N ASP A 27 9.31 -10.44 9.16
CA ASP A 27 8.78 -9.47 8.20
C ASP A 27 8.72 -10.08 6.79
N GLU A 28 9.81 -10.72 6.34
CA GLU A 28 9.86 -11.38 5.04
C GLU A 28 8.77 -12.47 4.93
N LYS A 29 8.61 -13.29 5.98
CA LYS A 29 7.61 -14.35 6.02
C LYS A 29 6.19 -13.80 6.02
N ALA A 30 5.91 -12.78 6.82
CA ALA A 30 4.60 -12.13 6.85
C ALA A 30 4.28 -11.47 5.50
N PHE A 31 5.26 -10.80 4.89
CA PHE A 31 5.13 -10.17 3.59
C PHE A 31 4.79 -11.19 2.49
N LYS A 32 5.56 -12.28 2.39
CA LYS A 32 5.29 -13.37 1.43
C LYS A 32 3.95 -14.05 1.67
N GLN A 33 3.55 -14.20 2.93
CA GLN A 33 2.26 -14.79 3.26
C GLN A 33 1.07 -13.94 2.82
N ILE A 34 1.19 -12.61 2.91
CA ILE A 34 0.10 -11.68 2.57
C ILE A 34 0.07 -11.40 1.07
N PHE A 35 1.22 -11.07 0.48
CA PHE A 35 1.29 -10.57 -0.88
C PHE A 35 1.75 -11.62 -1.90
N GLY A 36 2.32 -12.75 -1.44
CA GLY A 36 2.90 -13.76 -2.33
C GLY A 36 3.96 -13.19 -3.26
N ASP A 37 4.00 -13.70 -4.49
CA ASP A 37 4.91 -13.27 -5.55
C ASP A 37 4.28 -12.23 -6.50
N ASN A 38 3.26 -11.49 -6.04
CA ASN A 38 2.53 -10.50 -6.86
C ASN A 38 3.33 -9.19 -7.02
N VAL A 39 4.52 -9.27 -7.62
CA VAL A 39 5.49 -8.17 -7.74
C VAL A 39 4.88 -6.90 -8.34
N ASN A 40 4.05 -7.02 -9.38
CA ASN A 40 3.42 -5.86 -10.02
C ASN A 40 2.46 -5.12 -9.08
N VAL A 41 1.68 -5.86 -8.28
CA VAL A 41 0.76 -5.29 -7.29
C VAL A 41 1.54 -4.60 -6.17
N ILE A 42 2.60 -5.25 -5.68
CA ILE A 42 3.50 -4.68 -4.67
C ILE A 42 4.10 -3.37 -5.17
N GLN A 43 4.66 -3.35 -6.38
CA GLN A 43 5.26 -2.16 -6.97
C GLN A 43 4.23 -1.04 -7.14
N TRP A 44 3.02 -1.34 -7.60
CA TRP A 44 1.93 -0.37 -7.69
C TRP A 44 1.59 0.19 -6.30
N ALA A 45 1.40 -0.67 -5.30
CA ALA A 45 1.08 -0.25 -3.93
C ALA A 45 2.18 0.64 -3.33
N SER A 46 3.47 0.31 -3.55
CA SER A 46 4.59 1.15 -3.12
C SER A 46 4.56 2.55 -3.75
N ARG A 47 4.24 2.66 -5.04
CA ARG A 47 4.06 3.97 -5.70
C ARG A 47 2.91 4.74 -5.06
N MET A 48 1.76 4.12 -4.87
CA MET A 48 0.61 4.75 -4.22
C MET A 48 0.91 5.22 -2.78
N ALA A 49 1.70 4.45 -2.03
CA ALA A 49 2.12 4.77 -0.68
C ALA A 49 3.16 5.91 -0.61
N SER A 50 4.00 6.05 -1.65
CA SER A 50 5.06 7.09 -1.68
C SER A 50 4.54 8.52 -1.86
N TYR A 51 3.32 8.68 -2.37
CA TYR A 51 2.71 10.00 -2.52
C TYR A 51 2.35 10.63 -1.17
N TYR A 52 2.52 11.94 -1.08
CA TYR A 52 1.96 12.74 0.01
C TYR A 52 0.41 12.70 -0.05
N PRO A 53 -0.29 12.87 1.09
CA PRO A 53 -1.75 12.89 1.10
C PRO A 53 -2.36 13.88 0.09
N VAL A 54 -1.78 15.08 -0.04
CA VAL A 54 -2.23 16.11 -0.99
C VAL A 54 -2.12 15.64 -2.44
N GLU A 55 -1.07 14.91 -2.80
CA GLU A 55 -0.89 14.37 -4.16
C GLU A 55 -1.94 13.27 -4.45
N ARG A 56 -2.28 12.45 -3.44
CA ARG A 56 -3.34 11.44 -3.58
C ARG A 56 -4.74 12.05 -3.71
N GLU A 57 -5.02 13.14 -2.99
CA GLU A 57 -6.29 13.86 -3.10
C GLU A 57 -6.47 14.48 -4.50
N GLN A 58 -5.38 14.97 -5.10
CA GLN A 58 -5.40 15.54 -6.44
C GLN A 58 -5.67 14.49 -7.53
N MET A 59 -5.28 13.23 -7.33
CA MET A 59 -5.62 12.14 -8.26
C MET A 59 -7.14 11.94 -8.40
N ALA A 60 -7.89 12.14 -7.32
CA ALA A 60 -9.36 12.08 -7.36
C ALA A 60 -9.97 13.27 -8.13
N ALA A 61 -9.30 14.43 -8.09
CA ALA A 61 -9.74 15.63 -8.82
C ALA A 61 -9.40 15.57 -10.32
N GLU A 62 -8.25 14.98 -10.69
CA GLU A 62 -7.86 14.80 -12.09
C GLU A 62 -8.76 13.80 -12.84
N SER A 63 -9.29 12.79 -12.16
CA SER A 63 -10.29 11.89 -12.75
C SER A 63 -11.58 12.61 -13.17
N ASN A 64 -11.99 13.67 -12.45
CA ASN A 64 -13.18 14.46 -12.80
C ASN A 64 -12.92 15.46 -13.95
N LYS A 65 -11.69 15.96 -14.10
CA LYS A 65 -11.37 16.87 -15.22
C LYS A 65 -11.31 16.17 -16.57
N ARG A 66 -10.85 14.91 -16.62
CA ARG A 66 -10.84 14.14 -17.88
C ARG A 66 -12.24 13.78 -18.37
N SER A 67 -13.21 13.54 -17.48
CA SER A 67 -14.58 13.25 -17.88
C SER A 67 -15.35 14.45 -18.46
N GLU A 68 -14.97 15.70 -18.13
CA GLU A 68 -15.57 16.90 -18.71
C GLU A 68 -14.93 17.31 -20.05
N THR A 69 -13.73 16.82 -20.36
CA THR A 69 -13.02 17.21 -21.60
C THR A 69 -13.29 16.24 -22.76
N ASP A 70 -13.66 14.99 -22.47
CA ASP A 70 -13.97 13.97 -23.47
C ASP A 70 -15.45 13.97 -23.94
N SER A 71 -16.29 14.90 -23.49
CA SER A 71 -17.70 15.02 -23.93
C SER A 71 -17.93 15.98 -25.11
N ASP A 72 -16.88 16.65 -25.60
CA ASP A 72 -16.95 17.59 -26.72
C ASP A 72 -16.34 17.01 -28.00
N TYR A 73 -16.77 15.82 -28.43
CA TYR A 73 -16.65 15.34 -29.82
C TYR A 73 -17.76 14.36 -30.20
#